data_AF-A0A7K2ZI80-F1
#
_entry.id   AF-A0A7K2ZI80-F1
#
_cell.length_a   1.000
_cell.length_b   1.000
_cell.length_c   1.000
_cell.angle_alpha   90.00
_cell.angle_beta   90.00
_cell.angle_gamma   90.00
#
_symmetry.space_group_name_H-M   'P 1'
#
loop_
_entity.id
_entity.type
_entity.pdbx_description
1 polymer ?
#
loop_
_entity_poly.entity_id
_entity_poly.type
_entity_poly.pdbx_seq_one_letter_code
_entity_poly.pdbx_strand_id
1 'polypeptide(L)'
;MSTTTMERRELGRFLAVAGQQFADGGGPAEMFSRAVDAAWHQMLGTSGYEAFSTEHAGSVLGHREMSGFGPIGWVAAYEKAYGPLPAIWFTAADGVLDQGALARYKETGTVVAEWDCGPTTGDGDDAAPGSR
;
A
#
# COMPACT_ATOMS: atom_id res chain seq x y z
N MET A 1 14.04 6.07 -20.69
CA MET A 1 14.08 5.97 -19.22
C MET A 1 12.70 6.35 -18.72
N SER A 2 11.92 5.39 -18.24
CA SER A 2 10.60 5.69 -17.68
C SER A 2 10.81 6.40 -16.36
N THR A 3 10.41 7.67 -16.26
CA THR A 3 10.44 8.41 -15.00
C THR A 3 9.53 7.69 -14.01
N THR A 4 10.10 7.09 -12.96
CA THR A 4 9.31 6.51 -11.88
C THR A 4 8.55 7.63 -11.17
N THR A 5 7.22 7.58 -11.18
CA THR A 5 6.39 8.55 -10.47
C THR A 5 6.52 8.38 -8.95
N MET A 6 6.12 9.37 -8.17
CA MET A 6 6.19 9.23 -6.70
C MET A 6 5.28 8.10 -6.21
N GLU A 7 4.10 7.95 -6.79
CA GLU A 7 3.14 6.88 -6.47
C GLU A 7 3.77 5.51 -6.67
N ARG A 8 4.46 5.28 -7.81
CA ARG A 8 5.12 4.00 -8.07
C ARG A 8 6.30 3.75 -7.13
N ARG A 9 7.06 4.78 -6.79
CA ARG A 9 8.14 4.66 -5.79
C ARG A 9 7.58 4.26 -4.43
N GLU A 10 6.52 4.93 -4.00
CA GLU A 10 5.90 4.67 -2.69
C GLU A 10 5.16 3.32 -2.65
N LEU A 11 4.58 2.88 -3.77
CA LEU A 11 4.06 1.53 -3.92
C LEU A 11 5.15 0.48 -3.69
N GLY A 12 6.34 0.67 -4.26
CA GLY A 12 7.46 -0.26 -4.03
C GLY A 12 7.83 -0.36 -2.54
N ARG A 13 7.89 0.78 -1.84
CA ARG A 13 8.14 0.81 -0.39
C ARG A 13 7.03 0.14 0.42
N PHE A 14 5.78 0.36 0.03
CA PHE A 14 4.63 -0.32 0.64
C PHE A 14 4.73 -1.83 0.51
N LEU A 15 5.00 -2.34 -0.70
CA LEU A 15 5.16 -3.77 -0.95
C LEU A 15 6.32 -4.36 -0.15
N ALA A 16 7.43 -3.64 -0.01
CA ALA A 16 8.55 -4.06 0.83
C ALA A 16 8.14 -4.22 2.30
N VAL A 17 7.43 -3.23 2.86
CA VAL A 17 6.94 -3.28 4.25
C VAL A 17 5.92 -4.40 4.43
N ALA A 18 4.98 -4.55 3.49
CA ALA A 18 3.99 -5.62 3.49
C ALA A 18 4.63 -7.01 3.40
N GLY A 19 5.63 -7.19 2.53
CA GLY A 19 6.36 -8.46 2.38
C GLY A 19 7.07 -8.85 3.68
N GLN A 20 7.75 -7.89 4.32
CA GLN A 20 8.36 -8.11 5.63
C GLN A 20 7.32 -8.44 6.70
N GLN A 21 6.19 -7.73 6.72
CA GLN A 21 5.11 -7.97 7.67
C GLN A 21 4.53 -9.39 7.54
N PHE A 22 4.34 -9.89 6.31
CA PHE A 22 3.95 -11.29 6.09
C PHE A 22 5.02 -12.28 6.52
N ALA A 23 6.30 -12.00 6.23
CA ALA A 23 7.42 -12.86 6.64
C ALA A 23 7.51 -12.99 8.17
N ASP A 24 7.11 -11.95 8.90
CA ASP A 24 7.07 -11.93 10.37
C ASP A 24 5.77 -12.53 10.96
N GLY A 25 4.90 -13.11 10.12
CA GLY A 25 3.62 -13.71 10.52
C GLY A 25 2.51 -12.69 10.80
N GLY A 26 2.69 -11.45 10.36
CA GLY A 26 1.70 -10.39 10.44
C GLY A 26 0.58 -10.51 9.41
N GLY A 27 -0.46 -9.69 9.60
CA GLY A 27 -1.59 -9.59 8.67
C GLY A 27 -1.29 -8.71 7.44
N PRO A 28 -2.27 -8.49 6.56
CA PRO A 28 -2.15 -7.54 5.45
C PRO A 28 -1.86 -6.11 5.94
N ALA A 29 -1.05 -5.36 5.19
CA ALA A 29 -0.86 -3.93 5.42
C ALA A 29 -2.05 -3.12 4.88
N GLU A 30 -2.48 -2.07 5.60
CA GLU A 30 -3.61 -1.23 5.22
C GLU A 30 -3.24 -0.22 4.13
N MET A 31 -3.79 -0.36 2.91
CA MET A 31 -3.58 0.62 1.83
C MET A 31 -4.55 1.79 1.97
N PHE A 32 -4.16 2.83 2.72
CA PHE A 32 -5.00 4.01 2.95
C PHE A 32 -4.82 5.13 1.91
N SER A 33 -3.70 5.14 1.17
CA SER A 33 -3.44 6.18 0.17
C SER A 33 -4.16 5.86 -1.14
N ARG A 34 -5.17 6.65 -1.48
CA ARG A 34 -5.90 6.53 -2.75
C ARG A 34 -5.00 6.75 -3.97
N ALA A 35 -4.00 7.64 -3.87
CA ALA A 35 -3.05 7.87 -4.96
C ALA A 35 -2.11 6.67 -5.20
N VAL A 36 -1.57 6.08 -4.13
CA VAL A 36 -0.70 4.89 -4.23
C VAL A 36 -1.52 3.67 -4.65
N ASP A 37 -2.74 3.51 -4.14
CA ASP A 37 -3.67 2.44 -4.53
C ASP A 37 -4.03 2.51 -6.02
N ALA A 38 -4.34 3.70 -6.54
CA ALA A 38 -4.60 3.88 -7.96
C ALA A 38 -3.39 3.47 -8.83
N ALA A 39 -2.17 3.80 -8.39
CA ALA A 39 -0.96 3.36 -9.08
C ALA A 39 -0.77 1.84 -9.00
N TRP A 40 -1.20 1.21 -7.91
CA TRP A 40 -1.19 -0.24 -7.76
C TRP A 40 -2.16 -0.91 -8.73
N HIS A 41 -3.42 -0.47 -8.80
CA HIS A 41 -4.41 -0.98 -9.76
C HIS A 41 -3.94 -0.85 -11.20
N GLN A 42 -3.35 0.29 -11.55
CA GLN A 42 -2.77 0.48 -12.89
C GLN A 42 -1.64 -0.52 -13.16
N MET A 43 -0.84 -0.84 -12.16
CA MET A 43 0.31 -1.73 -12.33
C MET A 43 -0.08 -3.20 -12.39
N LEU A 44 -1.08 -3.64 -11.62
CA LEU A 44 -1.60 -5.01 -11.64
C LEU A 44 -2.03 -5.47 -13.04
N GLY A 45 -2.52 -4.55 -13.87
CA GLY A 45 -2.89 -4.84 -15.27
C GLY A 45 -1.71 -4.99 -16.23
N THR A 46 -0.47 -4.93 -15.76
CA THR A 46 0.74 -4.95 -16.60
C THR A 46 1.57 -6.20 -16.36
N SER A 47 2.27 -6.65 -17.41
CA SER A 47 3.24 -7.76 -17.30
C SER A 47 4.46 -7.43 -16.42
N GLY A 48 4.63 -6.17 -16.01
CA GLY A 48 5.75 -5.74 -15.18
C GLY A 48 5.50 -5.88 -13.68
N TYR A 49 4.28 -6.19 -13.25
CA TYR A 49 3.94 -6.22 -11.83
C TYR A 49 4.67 -7.32 -11.06
N GLU A 50 4.75 -8.54 -11.58
CA GLU A 50 5.40 -9.66 -10.88
C GLU A 50 6.88 -9.36 -10.59
N ALA A 51 7.60 -8.82 -11.58
CA ALA A 51 8.99 -8.42 -11.43
C ALA A 51 9.13 -7.29 -10.40
N PHE A 52 8.25 -6.28 -10.45
CA PHE A 52 8.28 -5.16 -9.52
C PHE A 52 7.95 -5.56 -8.07
N SER A 53 6.93 -6.41 -7.89
CA SER A 53 6.60 -6.95 -6.57
C SER A 53 7.76 -7.79 -6.04
N THR A 54 8.35 -8.65 -6.87
CA THR A 54 9.49 -9.48 -6.46
C THR A 54 10.72 -8.63 -6.11
N GLU A 55 11.00 -7.57 -6.86
CA GLU A 55 12.09 -6.63 -6.59
C GLU A 55 11.95 -5.98 -5.20
N HIS A 56 10.73 -5.61 -4.81
CA HIS A 56 10.50 -4.86 -3.59
C HIS A 56 10.14 -5.72 -2.37
N ALA A 57 9.29 -6.73 -2.54
CA ALA A 57 8.76 -7.58 -1.48
C ALA A 57 9.46 -8.95 -1.37
N GLY A 58 10.34 -9.29 -2.31
CA GLY A 58 10.98 -10.62 -2.39
C GLY A 58 10.05 -11.73 -2.92
N SER A 59 8.78 -11.44 -3.14
CA SER A 59 7.77 -12.33 -3.70
C SER A 59 6.70 -11.55 -4.46
N VAL A 60 5.84 -12.27 -5.18
CA VAL A 60 4.65 -11.67 -5.80
C VAL A 60 3.56 -11.56 -4.75
N LEU A 61 3.24 -10.33 -4.33
CA LEU A 61 2.08 -10.05 -3.49
C LEU A 61 0.89 -9.75 -4.40
N GLY A 62 -0.23 -10.41 -4.17
CA GLY A 62 -1.50 -10.07 -4.79
C GLY A 62 -2.13 -8.83 -4.16
N HIS A 63 -3.20 -8.36 -4.79
CA HIS A 63 -4.08 -7.33 -4.29
C HIS A 63 -5.43 -7.93 -3.92
N ARG A 64 -6.02 -7.53 -2.80
CA ARG A 64 -7.40 -7.87 -2.45
C ARG A 64 -8.16 -6.67 -1.92
N GLU A 65 -9.46 -6.68 -2.15
CA GLU A 65 -10.37 -5.78 -1.46
C GLU A 65 -10.43 -6.16 0.01
N MET A 66 -10.22 -5.17 0.89
CA MET A 66 -10.43 -5.30 2.32
C MET A 66 -10.66 -3.92 2.91
N SER A 67 -11.85 -3.73 3.49
CA SER A 67 -12.23 -2.44 4.06
C SER A 67 -11.99 -2.37 5.56
N GLY A 68 -11.56 -1.22 6.05
CA GLY A 68 -11.47 -0.95 7.49
C GLY A 68 -11.18 0.52 7.79
N PHE A 69 -11.20 0.84 9.08
CA PHE A 69 -10.84 2.16 9.59
C PHE A 69 -10.11 2.00 10.91
N GLY A 70 -9.04 2.78 11.10
CA GLY A 70 -8.27 2.75 12.34
C GLY A 70 -6.84 3.24 12.16
N PRO A 71 -6.00 3.05 13.18
CA PRO A 71 -4.57 3.33 13.09
C PRO A 71 -3.91 2.46 12.02
N ILE A 72 -3.05 3.05 11.20
CA ILE A 72 -2.30 2.34 10.16
C ILE A 72 -1.08 1.67 10.80
N GLY A 73 -1.10 0.33 10.85
CA GLY A 73 -0.19 -0.46 11.67
C GLY A 73 1.26 -0.46 11.20
N TRP A 74 1.47 -0.23 9.91
CA TRP A 74 2.79 -0.37 9.27
C TRP A 74 3.61 0.93 9.22
N VAL A 75 3.04 2.09 9.60
CA VAL A 75 3.69 3.41 9.46
C VAL A 75 5.04 3.45 10.18
N ALA A 76 5.14 2.92 11.40
CA ALA A 76 6.40 2.92 12.15
C ALA A 76 7.49 2.09 11.46
N ALA A 77 7.13 0.96 10.83
CA ALA A 77 8.06 0.14 10.07
C ALA A 77 8.54 0.86 8.81
N TYR A 78 7.64 1.53 8.10
CA TYR A 78 7.98 2.38 6.96
C TYR A 78 8.96 3.48 7.37
N GLU A 79 8.66 4.22 8.45
CA GLU A 79 9.49 5.36 8.87
C GLU A 79 10.89 4.95 9.28
N LYS A 80 11.00 3.81 9.97
CA LYS A 80 12.30 3.23 10.33
C LYS A 80 13.15 2.93 9.09
N ALA A 81 12.54 2.52 7.99
CA ALA A 81 13.24 2.15 6.76
C ALA A 81 13.51 3.33 5.82
N TYR A 82 12.57 4.28 5.71
CA TYR A 82 12.55 5.28 4.64
C TYR A 82 12.42 6.74 5.12
N GLY A 83 12.21 6.96 6.42
CA GLY A 83 11.89 8.26 6.98
C GLY A 83 10.39 8.62 6.89
N PRO A 84 10.01 9.87 7.21
CA PRO A 84 8.61 10.27 7.29
C PRO A 84 7.82 10.04 6.00
N LEU A 85 6.53 9.73 6.13
CA LEU A 85 5.63 9.54 4.99
C LEU A 85 5.58 10.81 4.12
N PRO A 86 5.90 10.73 2.83
CA PRO A 86 5.72 11.85 1.91
C PRO A 86 4.23 12.18 1.69
N ALA A 87 3.95 13.40 1.23
CA ALA A 87 2.58 13.93 1.04
C ALA A 87 1.69 13.05 0.14
N ILE A 88 2.26 12.26 -0.76
CA ILE A 88 1.51 11.37 -1.64
C ILE A 88 0.68 10.33 -0.87
N TRP A 89 1.12 9.95 0.33
CA TRP A 89 0.34 9.08 1.22
C TRP A 89 -1.01 9.70 1.65
N PHE A 90 -1.10 11.02 1.64
CA PHE A 90 -2.29 11.79 2.02
C PHE A 90 -3.00 12.43 0.81
N THR A 91 -2.64 11.99 -0.39
CA THR A 91 -3.18 12.54 -1.64
C THR A 91 -4.25 11.61 -2.19
N ALA A 92 -5.39 12.19 -2.57
CA ALA A 92 -6.47 11.50 -3.24
C ALA A 92 -6.06 11.06 -4.67
N ALA A 93 -6.82 10.16 -5.28
CA ALA A 93 -6.51 9.66 -6.62
C ALA A 93 -6.55 10.75 -7.71
N ASP A 94 -7.27 11.86 -7.47
CA ASP A 94 -7.33 13.03 -8.35
C ASP A 94 -6.20 14.06 -8.10
N GLY A 95 -5.30 13.78 -7.16
CA GLY A 95 -4.18 14.64 -6.82
C GLY A 95 -4.47 15.67 -5.71
N VAL A 96 -5.66 15.67 -5.11
CA VAL A 96 -5.98 16.58 -4.01
C VAL A 96 -5.33 16.09 -2.71
N LEU A 97 -4.44 16.92 -2.14
CA LEU A 97 -3.79 16.65 -0.86
C LEU A 97 -4.72 16.94 0.33
N ASP A 98 -4.91 15.96 1.21
CA ASP A 98 -5.49 16.18 2.53
C ASP A 98 -4.44 16.82 3.46
N GLN A 99 -4.45 18.16 3.49
CA GLN A 99 -3.56 18.93 4.35
C GLN A 99 -3.82 18.69 5.84
N GLY A 100 -5.06 18.38 6.23
CA GLY A 100 -5.43 18.15 7.62
C GLY A 100 -4.85 16.84 8.13
N ALA A 101 -5.00 15.76 7.36
CA ALA A 101 -4.43 14.46 7.68
C ALA A 101 -2.90 14.52 7.72
N LEU A 102 -2.26 15.18 6.73
CA LEU A 102 -0.80 15.36 6.72
C LEU A 102 -0.30 16.18 7.92
N ALA A 103 -0.99 17.27 8.28
CA ALA A 103 -0.63 18.07 9.44
C ALA A 103 -0.75 17.28 10.74
N ARG A 104 -1.84 16.53 10.91
CA ARG A 104 -2.05 15.67 12.09
C ARG A 104 -0.99 14.58 12.19
N TYR A 105 -0.64 13.95 11.08
CA TYR A 105 0.46 12.98 11.04
C TYR A 105 1.79 13.63 11.47
N LYS A 106 2.13 14.81 10.94
CA LYS A 106 3.36 15.52 11.33
C LYS A 106 3.40 15.90 12.81
N GLU A 107 2.25 16.22 13.40
CA GLU A 107 2.14 16.57 14.81
C GLU A 107 2.21 15.35 15.74
N THR A 108 1.60 14.22 15.33
CA THR A 108 1.36 13.08 16.22
C THR A 108 2.22 11.84 15.92
N GLY A 109 2.85 11.79 14.74
CA GLY A 109 3.53 10.60 14.21
C GLY A 109 2.58 9.44 13.92
N THR A 110 1.26 9.65 13.99
CA THR A 110 0.25 8.59 13.83
C THR A 110 -0.64 8.90 12.64
N VAL A 111 -0.97 7.87 11.87
CA VAL A 111 -1.99 7.92 10.82
C VAL A 111 -3.20 7.12 11.28
N VAL A 112 -4.37 7.75 11.25
CA VAL A 112 -5.68 7.10 11.43
C VAL A 112 -6.47 7.37 10.17
N ALA A 113 -6.83 6.33 9.43
CA ALA A 113 -7.46 6.46 8.12
C ALA A 113 -8.37 5.25 7.81
N GLU A 114 -9.17 5.41 6.77
CA GLU A 114 -9.86 4.31 6.11
C GLU A 114 -8.95 3.65 5.05
N TRP A 115 -9.21 2.39 4.76
CA TRP A 115 -8.61 1.66 3.64
C TRP A 115 -9.66 0.73 3.04
N ASP A 116 -9.55 0.47 1.74
CA ASP A 116 -10.43 -0.46 1.00
C ASP A 116 -9.64 -1.59 0.33
N CYS A 117 -8.31 -1.54 0.40
CA CYS A 117 -7.40 -2.44 -0.29
C CYS A 117 -6.27 -2.89 0.64
N GLY A 118 -5.69 -4.04 0.32
CA GLY A 118 -4.48 -4.53 0.97
C GLY A 118 -3.83 -5.68 0.21
N PRO A 119 -2.60 -6.05 0.59
CA PRO A 119 -1.86 -7.12 -0.06
C PRO A 119 -2.36 -8.48 0.41
N THR A 120 -2.12 -9.50 -0.41
CA THR A 120 -2.32 -10.91 -0.09
C THR A 120 -1.16 -11.73 -0.63
N THR A 121 -0.84 -12.88 -0.03
CA THR A 121 0.17 -13.80 -0.57
C THR A 121 -0.38 -14.71 -1.66
N GLY A 122 -1.69 -14.66 -1.94
CA GLY A 122 -2.34 -15.58 -2.89
C GLY A 122 -2.60 -16.97 -2.33
N ASP A 123 -2.23 -17.24 -1.07
CA ASP A 123 -2.50 -18.52 -0.38
C ASP A 123 -3.93 -18.60 0.20
N GLY A 124 -4.76 -17.60 -0.08
CA GLY A 124 -6.16 -17.52 0.34
C GLY A 124 -7.07 -17.94 -0.80
N ASP A 125 -7.59 -19.15 -0.70
CA ASP A 125 -8.62 -19.77 -1.54
C ASP A 125 -9.96 -19.01 -1.40
N ASP A 126 -10.04 -17.77 -1.90
CA ASP A 126 -11.32 -17.10 -2.13
C ASP A 126 -11.82 -17.49 -3.52
N ALA A 127 -12.22 -18.76 -3.64
CA ALA A 127 -13.20 -19.16 -4.62
C ALA A 127 -14.45 -18.28 -4.40
N ALA A 128 -14.62 -17.28 -5.27
CA ALA A 128 -15.87 -16.55 -5.40
C ALA A 128 -17.04 -17.55 -5.41
N PRO A 129 -18.17 -17.30 -4.73
CA PRO A 129 -19.32 -18.16 -4.87
C PRO A 129 -19.76 -18.07 -6.33
N GLY A 130 -19.49 -19.15 -7.07
CA GLY A 130 -19.97 -19.35 -8.43
C GLY A 130 -21.49 -19.22 -8.42
N SER A 131 -21.98 -18.08 -8.86
CA SER A 131 -23.36 -17.94 -9.28
C SER A 131 -23.48 -18.57 -10.66
N ARG A 132 -23.99 -19.80 -10.73
CA ARG A 132 -24.92 -20.31 -11.76
C ARG A 132 -25.38 -21.72 -11.44
#